data_AF-A0A972AB08-F1
#
_entry.id   AF-A0A972AB08-F1
#
_cell.length_a   1.000
_cell.length_b   1.000
_cell.length_c   1.000
_cell.angle_alpha   90.00
_cell.angle_beta   90.00
_cell.angle_gamma   90.00
#
_symmetry.space_group_name_H-M   'P 1'
#
loop_
_entity.id
_entity.type
_entity.pdbx_description
1 polymer ?
#
loop_
_entity_poly.entity_id
_entity_poly.type
_entity_poly.pdbx_seq_one_letter_code
_entity_poly.pdbx_strand_id
1 'polypeptide(L)'
;FPCGLCANLRRGILADKANEMDCNVVVLGHNKDDAAETVLLNLFYSGRFKCFHPNLYMTRTKVRVIRPLIHVEENSIDSEAKRLALPIYKTCCLYEDKSKRKSTKELIAQLEKQAPDLKSNIIHALKSVKDDEIWK
;
A
#
# COMPACT_ATOMS: atom_id res chain seq x y z
N PHE A 1 9.34 15.24 1.92
CA PHE A 1 8.71 15.95 3.05
C PHE A 1 7.21 16.28 2.91
N PRO A 2 6.54 16.32 1.73
CA PRO A 2 5.08 16.58 1.70
C PRO A 2 4.18 15.32 1.83
N CYS A 3 4.71 14.12 1.54
CA CYS A 3 3.87 12.93 1.36
C CYS A 3 3.28 12.34 2.65
N GLY A 4 4.01 12.39 3.77
CA GLY A 4 3.53 11.86 5.05
C GLY A 4 2.35 12.64 5.60
N LEU A 5 2.43 13.98 5.59
CA LEU A 5 1.33 14.85 5.97
C LEU A 5 0.12 14.68 5.04
N CYS A 6 0.34 14.67 3.72
CA CYS A 6 -0.73 14.43 2.74
C CYS A 6 -1.46 13.10 2.99
N ALA A 7 -0.74 12.02 3.26
CA ALA A 7 -1.34 10.73 3.57
C ALA A 7 -2.15 10.75 4.88
N ASN A 8 -1.74 11.51 5.90
CA ASN A 8 -2.49 11.67 7.14
C ASN A 8 -3.79 12.46 6.92
N LEU A 9 -3.70 13.59 6.21
CA LEU A 9 -4.85 14.44 5.90
C LEU A 9 -5.88 13.69 5.05
N ARG A 10 -5.46 12.98 3.99
CA ARG A 10 -6.37 12.18 3.15
C ARG A 10 -7.12 11.12 3.96
N ARG A 11 -6.45 10.44 4.89
CA ARG A 11 -7.11 9.45 5.76
C ARG A 11 -8.13 10.09 6.69
N GLY A 12 -7.84 11.28 7.22
CA GLY A 12 -8.80 12.05 8.02
C GLY A 12 -10.03 12.41 7.20
N ILE A 13 -9.83 13.08 6.07
CA ILE A 13 -10.91 13.53 5.17
C ILE A 13 -11.79 12.36 4.72
N LEU A 14 -11.20 11.21 4.35
CA LEU A 14 -11.97 10.03 3.94
C LEU A 14 -12.82 9.46 5.09
N ALA A 15 -12.29 9.45 6.31
CA ALA A 15 -13.03 8.97 7.48
C ALA A 15 -14.15 9.94 7.87
N ASP A 16 -13.88 11.24 7.86
CA ASP A 16 -14.89 12.27 8.15
C ASP A 16 -16.00 12.21 7.11
N LYS A 17 -15.65 12.10 5.82
CA LYS A 17 -16.65 12.01 4.75
C LYS A 17 -17.46 10.72 4.81
N ALA A 18 -16.85 9.60 5.18
CA ALA A 18 -17.58 8.35 5.40
C ALA A 18 -18.64 8.52 6.50
N ASN A 19 -18.29 9.16 7.62
CA ASN A 19 -19.23 9.44 8.69
C ASN A 19 -20.36 10.40 8.26
N GLU A 20 -20.05 11.46 7.50
CA GLU A 20 -21.07 12.36 6.94
C GLU A 20 -22.07 11.63 6.02
N MET A 21 -21.64 10.56 5.36
CA MET A 21 -22.44 9.75 4.45
C MET A 21 -23.05 8.50 5.11
N ASP A 22 -23.00 8.40 6.44
CA ASP A 22 -23.44 7.23 7.22
C ASP A 22 -22.82 5.90 6.75
N CYS A 23 -21.59 5.97 6.23
CA CYS A 23 -20.82 4.84 5.76
C CYS A 23 -19.88 4.34 6.87
N ASN A 24 -19.93 3.04 7.15
CA ASN A 24 -19.09 2.41 8.18
C ASN A 24 -17.80 1.76 7.63
N VAL A 25 -17.66 1.68 6.29
CA VAL A 25 -16.53 1.05 5.61
C VAL A 25 -15.95 1.96 4.52
N VAL A 26 -14.63 2.11 4.51
CA VAL A 26 -13.86 2.76 3.43
C VAL A 26 -13.01 1.71 2.72
N VAL A 27 -13.22 1.55 1.41
CA VAL A 27 -12.47 0.63 0.56
C VAL A 27 -11.34 1.38 -0.13
N LEU A 28 -10.10 0.90 0.02
CA LEU A 28 -8.94 1.50 -0.64
C LEU A 28 -8.32 0.51 -1.62
N GLY A 29 -8.02 0.98 -2.83
CA GLY A 29 -7.47 0.18 -3.94
C GLY A 29 -5.99 -0.18 -3.83
N HIS A 30 -5.47 -0.38 -2.61
CA HIS A 30 -4.06 -0.81 -2.45
C HIS A 30 -3.89 -2.24 -2.95
N ASN A 31 -2.86 -2.45 -3.75
CA ASN A 31 -2.53 -3.74 -4.35
C ASN A 31 -1.35 -4.44 -3.65
N LYS A 32 -0.92 -5.59 -4.18
CA LYS A 32 0.22 -6.37 -3.64
C LYS A 32 1.54 -5.59 -3.75
N ASP A 33 1.77 -4.92 -4.87
CA ASP A 33 2.96 -4.11 -5.13
C ASP A 33 3.08 -2.95 -4.13
N ASP A 34 1.97 -2.23 -3.88
CA ASP A 34 1.90 -1.17 -2.86
C ASP A 34 2.34 -1.65 -1.47
N ALA A 35 1.96 -2.88 -1.12
CA ALA A 35 2.31 -3.46 0.17
C ALA A 35 3.81 -3.79 0.23
N ALA A 36 4.37 -4.39 -0.81
CA ALA A 36 5.80 -4.68 -0.89
C ALA A 36 6.65 -3.40 -0.87
N GLU A 37 6.25 -2.38 -1.65
CA GLU A 37 6.86 -1.05 -1.62
C GLU A 37 6.83 -0.44 -0.22
N THR A 38 5.68 -0.53 0.47
CA THR A 38 5.52 0.03 1.81
C THR A 38 6.42 -0.67 2.83
N VAL A 39 6.58 -2.00 2.73
CA VAL A 39 7.51 -2.75 3.59
C VAL A 39 8.95 -2.27 3.38
N LEU A 40 9.40 -2.18 2.13
CA LEU A 40 10.77 -1.73 1.84
C LEU A 40 11.01 -0.26 2.21
N LEU A 41 10.02 0.61 2.00
CA LEU A 41 10.08 2.00 2.47
C LEU A 41 10.25 2.07 4.00
N ASN A 42 9.46 1.29 4.74
CA ASN A 42 9.58 1.24 6.21
C ASN A 42 10.92 0.64 6.65
N LEU A 43 11.41 -0.39 5.94
CA LEU A 43 12.69 -1.02 6.23
C LEU A 43 13.85 -0.03 6.02
N PHE A 44 13.95 0.58 4.84
CA PHE A 44 15.07 1.45 4.48
C PHE A 44 15.07 2.78 5.22
N TYR A 45 13.91 3.36 5.51
CA TYR A 45 13.83 4.73 6.05
C TYR A 45 13.38 4.79 7.50
N SER A 46 12.92 3.69 8.09
CA SER A 46 12.50 3.67 9.50
C SER A 46 12.99 2.46 10.29
N GLY A 47 13.74 1.53 9.67
CA GLY A 47 14.24 0.32 10.33
C GLY A 47 13.13 -0.61 10.82
N ARG A 48 11.94 -0.57 10.18
CA ARG A 48 10.76 -1.32 10.62
C ARG A 48 10.28 -2.23 9.51
N PHE A 49 10.06 -3.49 9.84
CA PHE A 49 9.45 -4.45 8.93
C PHE A 49 7.93 -4.49 9.16
N LYS A 50 7.22 -3.56 8.51
CA LYS A 50 5.76 -3.42 8.68
C LYS A 50 5.07 -2.91 7.42
N CYS A 51 3.77 -3.19 7.31
CA CYS A 51 2.89 -2.63 6.29
C CYS A 51 1.55 -2.21 6.92
N PHE A 52 0.67 -1.59 6.12
CA PHE A 52 -0.72 -1.40 6.50
C PHE A 52 -1.47 -2.73 6.52
N HIS A 53 -2.51 -2.84 7.34
CA HIS A 53 -3.33 -4.06 7.43
C HIS A 53 -4.39 -4.14 6.32
N PRO A 54 -4.72 -5.35 5.80
CA PRO A 54 -5.81 -5.55 4.86
C PRO A 54 -7.18 -5.10 5.39
N ASN A 55 -7.40 -5.28 6.69
CA ASN A 55 -8.60 -4.87 7.42
C ASN A 55 -8.16 -4.14 8.69
N LEU A 56 -8.55 -2.87 8.81
CA LEU A 56 -8.19 -2.03 9.95
C LEU A 56 -9.42 -1.29 10.45
N TYR A 57 -9.78 -1.49 11.72
CA TYR A 57 -10.81 -0.70 12.37
C TYR A 57 -10.20 0.56 13.01
N MET A 58 -10.64 1.74 12.58
CA MET A 58 -10.20 3.02 13.12
C MET A 58 -11.11 3.41 14.29
N THR A 59 -10.71 3.06 15.51
CA THR A 59 -11.51 3.28 16.74
C THR A 59 -11.94 4.73 16.94
N ARG A 60 -11.04 5.69 16.66
CA ARG A 60 -11.32 7.13 16.84
C ARG A 60 -12.44 7.64 15.93
N THR A 61 -12.48 7.18 14.68
CA THR A 61 -13.46 7.63 13.69
C THR A 61 -14.62 6.65 13.50
N LYS A 62 -14.56 5.47 14.16
CA LYS A 62 -15.51 4.35 14.03
C LYS A 62 -15.69 3.82 12.60
N VAL A 63 -14.70 4.02 11.74
CA VAL A 63 -14.70 3.57 10.34
C VAL A 63 -13.80 2.36 10.17
N ARG A 64 -14.24 1.36 9.40
CA ARG A 64 -13.42 0.21 9.01
C ARG A 64 -12.79 0.47 7.63
N VAL A 65 -11.48 0.29 7.51
CA VAL A 65 -10.76 0.39 6.24
C VAL A 65 -10.44 -1.01 5.73
N ILE A 66 -10.87 -1.33 4.51
CA ILE A 66 -10.57 -2.60 3.85
C ILE A 66 -9.81 -2.39 2.53
N ARG A 67 -8.97 -3.37 2.18
CA ARG A 67 -8.12 -3.35 0.97
C ARG A 67 -8.27 -4.68 0.21
N PRO A 68 -9.29 -4.82 -0.63
CA PRO A 68 -9.60 -6.10 -1.30
C PRO A 68 -8.50 -6.56 -2.27
N LEU A 69 -7.79 -5.61 -2.88
CA LEU A 69 -6.80 -5.89 -3.93
C LEU A 69 -5.41 -6.23 -3.39
N ILE A 70 -5.25 -6.37 -2.07
CA ILE A 70 -3.95 -6.51 -1.40
C ILE A 70 -3.14 -7.76 -1.82
N HIS A 71 -3.77 -8.72 -2.49
CA HIS A 71 -3.14 -9.94 -2.99
C HIS A 71 -3.04 -9.96 -4.52
N VAL A 72 -3.49 -8.91 -5.20
CA VAL A 72 -3.50 -8.79 -6.66
C VAL A 72 -2.32 -7.91 -7.09
N GLU A 73 -1.62 -8.31 -8.14
CA GLU A 73 -0.52 -7.54 -8.72
C GLU A 73 -1.02 -6.39 -9.58
N GLU A 74 -0.26 -5.29 -9.62
CA GLU A 74 -0.58 -4.08 -10.40
C GLU A 74 -0.82 -4.42 -11.88
N ASN A 75 0.00 -5.31 -12.46
CA ASN A 75 -0.14 -5.74 -13.86
C ASN A 75 -1.47 -6.45 -14.13
N SER A 76 -1.97 -7.24 -13.17
CA SER A 76 -3.26 -7.92 -13.29
C SER A 76 -4.41 -6.92 -13.25
N ILE A 77 -4.31 -5.91 -12.38
CA ILE A 77 -5.29 -4.82 -12.28
C ILE A 77 -5.32 -4.00 -13.56
N ASP A 78 -4.15 -3.65 -14.12
CA ASP A 78 -4.05 -2.90 -15.37
C ASP A 78 -4.61 -3.69 -16.57
N SER A 79 -4.33 -4.99 -16.65
CA SER A 79 -4.87 -5.88 -17.68
C SER A 79 -6.40 -5.95 -17.62
N GLU A 80 -6.97 -6.12 -16.43
CA GLU A 80 -8.42 -6.17 -16.24
C GLU A 80 -9.08 -4.81 -16.50
N ALA A 81 -8.46 -3.70 -16.09
CA ALA A 81 -8.98 -2.36 -16.38
C ALA A 81 -9.06 -2.10 -17.89
N LYS A 82 -8.05 -2.54 -18.65
CA LYS A 82 -8.05 -2.48 -20.12
C LYS A 82 -9.12 -3.38 -20.73
N ARG A 83 -9.25 -4.63 -20.26
CA ARG A 83 -10.26 -5.60 -20.73
C ARG A 83 -11.68 -5.07 -20.53
N LEU A 84 -11.93 -4.40 -19.42
CA LEU A 84 -13.22 -3.79 -19.06
C LEU A 84 -13.42 -2.39 -19.64
N ALA A 85 -12.46 -1.86 -20.39
CA ALA A 85 -12.47 -0.50 -20.93
C ALA A 85 -12.76 0.59 -19.87
N LEU A 86 -12.21 0.43 -18.66
CA LEU A 86 -12.41 1.40 -17.57
C LEU A 86 -11.60 2.68 -17.83
N PRO A 87 -12.14 3.86 -17.44
CA PRO A 87 -11.39 5.11 -17.54
C PRO A 87 -10.23 5.12 -16.54
N ILE A 88 -9.00 5.27 -17.04
CA ILE A 88 -7.79 5.38 -16.22
C ILE A 88 -7.41 6.85 -16.08
N TYR A 89 -7.44 7.35 -14.85
CA TYR A 89 -7.02 8.70 -14.52
C TYR A 89 -5.54 8.73 -14.10
N LYS A 90 -4.79 9.69 -14.63
CA LYS A 90 -3.42 9.96 -14.20
C LYS A 90 -3.42 10.62 -12.82
N THR A 91 -2.39 10.33 -12.03
CA THR A 91 -2.17 10.94 -10.72
C THR A 91 -2.00 12.45 -10.82
N CYS A 92 -2.63 13.19 -9.89
CA CYS A 92 -2.56 14.65 -9.82
C CYS A 92 -1.39 15.18 -8.96
N CYS A 93 -0.43 14.33 -8.58
CA CYS A 93 0.59 14.68 -7.59
C CYS A 93 1.82 15.33 -8.24
N LEU A 94 2.02 16.63 -8.02
CA LEU A 94 3.19 17.37 -8.54
C LEU A 94 4.55 16.90 -7.97
N TYR A 95 4.54 16.12 -6.88
CA TYR A 95 5.75 15.64 -6.20
C TYR A 95 6.06 14.15 -6.46
N GLU A 96 5.31 13.50 -7.35
CA GLU A 96 5.42 12.06 -7.61
C GLU A 96 6.81 11.66 -8.13
N ASP A 97 7.35 12.43 -9.08
CA ASP A 97 8.62 12.13 -9.74
C ASP A 97 9.85 12.20 -8.83
N LYS A 98 9.75 12.90 -7.70
CA LYS A 98 10.82 12.99 -6.69
C LYS A 98 10.51 12.18 -5.43
N SER A 99 9.49 11.34 -5.49
CA SER A 99 9.04 10.58 -4.32
C SER A 99 9.95 9.38 -4.07
N LYS A 100 10.21 9.09 -2.79
CA LYS A 100 10.93 7.87 -2.39
C LYS A 100 10.21 6.60 -2.85
N ARG A 101 8.88 6.65 -2.98
CA ARG A 101 8.08 5.54 -3.49
C ARG A 101 8.46 5.18 -4.92
N LYS A 102 8.62 6.16 -5.82
CA LYS A 102 9.07 5.91 -7.20
C LYS A 102 10.44 5.24 -7.23
N SER A 103 11.41 5.75 -6.48
CA SER A 103 12.75 5.15 -6.39
C SER A 103 12.71 3.72 -5.82
N THR A 104 11.84 3.44 -4.84
CA THR A 104 11.65 2.08 -4.31
C THR A 104 11.01 1.14 -5.34
N LYS A 105 10.03 1.61 -6.12
CA LYS A 105 9.41 0.84 -7.21
C LYS A 105 10.44 0.47 -8.29
N GLU A 106 11.27 1.42 -8.70
CA GLU A 106 12.37 1.19 -9.64
C GLU A 106 13.38 0.18 -9.10
N LEU A 107 13.75 0.28 -7.81
CA LEU A 107 14.64 -0.66 -7.15
C LEU A 107 14.05 -2.08 -7.08
N ILE A 108 12.76 -2.22 -6.72
CA ILE A 108 12.08 -3.52 -6.72
C ILE A 108 12.15 -4.14 -8.12
N ALA A 109 11.83 -3.38 -9.16
CA ALA A 109 11.87 -3.87 -10.54
C ALA A 109 13.28 -4.31 -10.98
N GLN A 110 14.33 -3.67 -10.45
CA GLN A 110 15.71 -4.11 -10.70
C GLN A 110 16.03 -5.42 -9.99
N LEU A 111 15.62 -5.56 -8.73
CA LEU A 111 15.86 -6.77 -7.93
C LEU A 111 15.04 -7.97 -8.42
N GLU A 112 13.83 -7.75 -8.92
CA GLU A 112 12.97 -8.79 -9.51
C GLU A 112 13.61 -9.50 -10.71
N LYS A 113 14.56 -8.85 -11.41
CA LYS A 113 15.34 -9.50 -12.49
C LYS A 113 16.22 -10.65 -11.97
N GLN A 114 16.63 -10.58 -10.71
CA GLN A 114 17.46 -11.61 -10.07
C GLN A 114 16.63 -12.53 -9.18
N ALA A 115 15.57 -12.00 -8.57
CA ALA A 115 14.66 -12.74 -7.70
C ALA A 115 13.21 -12.51 -8.15
N PRO A 116 12.68 -13.29 -9.11
CA PRO A 116 11.34 -13.08 -9.67
C PRO A 116 10.22 -13.07 -8.62
N ASP A 117 10.38 -13.84 -7.54
CA ASP A 117 9.38 -13.96 -6.48
C ASP A 117 9.56 -12.94 -5.33
N LEU A 118 10.39 -11.92 -5.51
CA LEU A 118 10.75 -10.97 -4.44
C LEU A 118 9.53 -10.38 -3.73
N LYS A 119 8.54 -9.86 -4.47
CA LYS A 119 7.33 -9.28 -3.85
C LYS A 119 6.54 -10.33 -3.04
N SER A 120 6.38 -11.54 -3.58
CA SER A 120 5.72 -12.64 -2.89
C SER A 120 6.45 -13.00 -1.59
N ASN A 121 7.78 -13.07 -1.64
CA ASN A 121 8.64 -13.37 -0.49
C ASN A 121 8.56 -12.28 0.58
N ILE A 122 8.55 -11.00 0.20
CA ILE A 122 8.38 -9.88 1.14
C ILE A 122 7.04 -9.98 1.87
N ILE A 123 5.95 -10.24 1.15
CA ILE A 123 4.61 -10.37 1.74
C ILE A 123 4.50 -11.63 2.62
N HIS A 124 5.13 -12.73 2.20
CA HIS A 124 5.20 -13.94 3.01
C HIS A 124 5.94 -13.67 4.33
N ALA A 125 7.13 -13.09 4.25
CA ALA A 125 7.93 -12.71 5.41
C ALA A 125 7.15 -11.82 6.39
N LEU A 126 6.31 -10.91 5.89
CA LEU A 126 5.48 -10.04 6.73
C LEU A 126 4.45 -10.83 7.56
N LYS A 127 4.01 -11.99 7.08
CA LYS A 127 3.03 -12.85 7.75
C LYS A 127 3.69 -13.94 8.60
N SER A 128 4.94 -14.28 8.32
CA SER A 128 5.59 -15.50 8.82
C SER A 128 6.69 -15.25 9.86
N VAL A 129 6.77 -14.05 10.45
CA VAL A 129 7.74 -13.78 11.54
C VAL A 129 7.37 -14.65 12.74
N LYS A 130 8.28 -15.53 13.15
CA LYS A 130 8.10 -16.36 14.35
C LYS A 130 8.77 -15.73 15.55
N ASP A 131 8.19 -15.93 16.74
CA ASP A 131 8.66 -15.32 17.98
C ASP A 131 10.04 -15.81 18.44
N ASP A 132 10.45 -17.01 18.02
CA ASP A 132 11.77 -17.61 18.31
C ASP A 132 12.88 -17.09 17.39
N GLU A 133 12.53 -16.54 16.22
CA GLU A 133 13.46 -15.92 15.27
C GLU A 133 13.72 -14.43 15.59
N ILE A 134 12.92 -13.83 16.47
CA ILE A 134 13.08 -12.44 16.92
C ILE A 134 14.21 -12.36 17.94
N TRP A 135 15.26 -11.61 17.64
CA TRP A 135 16.34 -11.33 18.57
C TRP A 135 15.80 -10.48 19.74
N LYS A 136 15.89 -11.01 20.97
CA LYS A 136 15.46 -10.37 22.21
C LYS A 136 16.65 -9.90 23.04
#